data_AF-A0A819PFH8-F1
#
_entry.id   AF-A0A819PFH8-F1
#
_cell.length_a   1.000
_cell.length_b   1.000
_cell.length_c   1.000
_cell.angle_alpha   90.00
_cell.angle_beta   90.00
_cell.angle_gamma   90.00
#
_symmetry.space_group_name_H-M   'P 1'
#
loop_
_entity.id
_entity.type
_entity.pdbx_description
1 polymer ?
#
loop_
_entity_poly.entity_id
_entity_poly.type
_entity_poly.pdbx_seq_one_letter_code
_entity_poly.pdbx_strand_id
1 'polypeptide(L)'
;MNKPAEIFNCDETRFSDKTQRKHVIVTSSTGYVFGKHGGSGKQYTTALIEISAAGQVISPFIIYSGKVLMNTWCKGGPDGSRYAVTKKVIKYFM
;
A
#
# COMPACT_ATOMS: atom_id res chain seq x y z
N MET A 1 14.05 -2.05 -33.82
CA MET A 1 13.95 -1.57 -32.43
C MET A 1 12.48 -1.43 -32.08
N ASN A 2 12.03 -2.21 -31.09
CA ASN A 2 10.66 -2.13 -30.60
C ASN A 2 10.63 -1.04 -29.53
N LYS A 3 10.65 0.23 -29.96
CA LYS A 3 10.78 1.40 -29.09
C LYS A 3 9.86 1.38 -27.84
N PRO A 4 8.59 0.90 -27.93
CA PRO A 4 7.72 0.76 -26.75
C PRO A 4 8.22 -0.19 -25.65
N ALA A 5 9.07 -1.16 -25.96
CA ALA A 5 9.59 -2.15 -25.02
C ALA A 5 10.96 -1.76 -24.40
N GLU A 6 11.55 -0.66 -24.86
CA GLU A 6 12.93 -0.28 -24.50
C GLU A 6 12.99 0.72 -23.34
N ILE A 7 11.87 1.38 -23.02
CA ILE A 7 11.77 2.36 -21.92
C ILE A 7 10.78 1.84 -20.89
N PHE A 8 11.21 1.82 -19.63
CA PHE A 8 10.38 1.50 -18.48
C PHE A 8 10.15 2.77 -17.66
N ASN A 9 8.88 3.07 -17.41
CA ASN A 9 8.50 4.10 -16.45
C ASN A 9 8.44 3.48 -15.06
N CYS A 10 8.94 4.22 -14.07
CA CYS A 10 9.02 3.80 -12.68
C CYS A 10 8.35 4.85 -11.81
N ASP A 11 7.47 4.42 -10.90
CA ASP A 11 6.81 5.31 -9.95
C ASP A 11 6.41 4.56 -8.66
N GLU A 12 6.21 5.30 -7.57
CA GLU A 12 5.75 4.77 -6.29
C GLU A 12 4.27 5.07 -6.02
N THR A 13 3.50 4.02 -5.73
CA THR A 13 2.14 4.17 -5.24
C THR A 13 2.02 3.73 -3.79
N ARG A 14 1.36 4.55 -2.96
CA ARG A 14 1.07 4.24 -1.56
C ARG A 14 -0.36 3.77 -1.38
N PHE A 15 -0.53 2.56 -0.87
CA PHE A 15 -1.79 2.00 -0.44
C PHE A 15 -1.96 2.21 1.06
N SER A 16 -3.12 2.72 1.48
CA SER A 16 -3.45 2.87 2.90
C SER A 16 -4.37 1.76 3.36
N ASP A 17 -4.08 1.14 4.51
CA ASP A 17 -4.96 0.12 5.12
C ASP A 17 -6.22 0.72 5.75
N LYS A 18 -6.46 2.02 5.58
CA LYS A 18 -7.74 2.62 5.93
C LYS A 18 -8.79 2.08 4.99
N THR A 19 -9.63 1.17 5.49
CA THR A 19 -10.96 0.96 4.92
C THR A 19 -11.61 2.35 4.85
N GLN A 20 -11.92 2.81 3.64
CA GLN A 20 -12.71 4.02 3.40
C GLN A 20 -13.93 4.01 4.34
N ARG A 21 -14.34 5.17 4.83
CA ARG A 21 -15.49 5.28 5.74
C ARG A 21 -16.65 4.49 5.15
N LYS A 22 -17.10 3.45 5.85
CA LYS A 22 -18.26 2.66 5.42
C LYS A 22 -19.47 3.58 5.51
N HIS A 23 -20.19 3.76 4.41
CA HIS A 23 -21.54 4.29 4.49
C HIS A 23 -22.39 3.28 5.26
N VAL A 24 -23.12 3.76 6.26
CA VAL A 24 -23.99 2.92 7.09
C VAL A 24 -25.40 3.45 6.94
N ILE A 25 -26.33 2.58 6.58
CA ILE A 25 -27.77 2.91 6.54
C ILE A 25 -28.31 2.68 7.95
N VAL A 26 -28.94 3.70 8.53
CA VAL A 26 -29.53 3.63 9.87
C VAL A 26 -30.96 4.17 9.84
N THR A 27 -31.76 3.76 10.82
CA THR A 27 -33.11 4.29 11.00
C THR A 27 -33.06 5.72 11.54
N SER A 28 -34.10 6.52 11.31
CA SER A 28 -34.23 7.89 11.83
C SER A 28 -34.20 7.98 13.36
N SER A 29 -34.52 6.89 14.06
CA SER A 29 -34.44 6.78 15.53
C SER A 29 -33.02 6.56 16.06
N THR A 30 -32.02 6.34 15.20
CA THR A 30 -30.64 6.10 15.62
C THR A 30 -29.92 7.43 15.86
N GLY A 31 -29.71 7.78 17.12
CA GLY A 31 -29.18 9.09 17.52
C GLY A 31 -27.68 9.32 17.25
N TYR A 32 -26.85 8.27 17.19
CA TYR A 32 -25.41 8.42 16.90
C TYR A 32 -24.76 7.12 16.41
N VAL A 33 -23.96 7.22 15.34
CA VAL A 33 -23.15 6.12 14.79
C VAL A 33 -21.68 6.40 15.04
N PHE A 34 -21.00 5.55 15.79
CA PHE A 34 -19.56 5.66 16.01
C PHE A 34 -18.79 4.67 15.13
N GLY A 35 -17.75 5.17 14.46
CA GLY A 35 -16.80 4.32 13.75
C GLY A 35 -15.69 3.87 14.69
N LYS A 36 -15.57 2.57 14.97
CA LYS A 36 -14.43 2.01 15.69
C LYS A 36 -13.18 2.13 14.82
N HIS A 37 -12.36 3.13 15.07
CA HIS A 37 -11.04 3.25 14.43
C HIS A 37 -10.07 2.37 15.22
N GLY A 38 -9.75 1.19 14.68
CA GLY A 38 -8.72 0.33 15.26
C GLY A 38 -7.34 0.98 15.13
N GLY A 39 -6.75 1.38 16.24
CA GLY A 39 -5.30 1.64 16.38
C GLY A 39 -4.71 2.89 15.71
N SER A 40 -3.77 3.53 16.40
CA SER A 40 -3.06 4.79 16.02
C SER A 40 -2.03 4.66 14.87
N GLY A 41 -2.19 3.67 14.00
CA GLY A 41 -1.25 3.41 12.91
C GLY A 41 -1.88 3.66 11.56
N LYS A 42 -1.66 4.85 10.96
CA LYS A 42 -1.67 4.92 9.48
C LYS A 42 -0.58 3.95 8.99
N GLN A 43 -0.99 2.72 8.64
CA GLN A 43 -0.15 1.73 7.98
C GLN A 43 -0.29 1.98 6.48
N TYR A 44 0.86 2.00 5.82
CA TYR A 44 0.97 2.18 4.39
C TYR A 44 1.81 1.04 3.84
N THR A 45 1.37 0.55 2.69
CA THR A 45 2.13 -0.34 1.83
C THR A 45 2.49 0.46 0.59
N THR A 46 3.77 0.60 0.30
CA THR A 46 4.24 1.27 -0.92
C THR A 46 4.65 0.22 -1.93
N ALA A 47 4.19 0.34 -3.16
CA ALA A 47 4.68 -0.44 -4.28
C ALA A 47 5.46 0.47 -5.23
N LEU A 48 6.72 0.12 -5.49
CA LEU A 48 7.51 0.63 -6.61
C LEU A 48 7.26 -0.30 -7.79
N ILE A 49 6.73 0.24 -8.88
CA ILE A 49 6.32 -0.53 -10.06
C ILE A 49 7.01 0.04 -11.28
N GLU A 50 7.47 -0.86 -12.16
CA GLU A 50 8.11 -0.52 -13.42
C GLU A 50 7.36 -1.17 -14.58
N ILE A 51 6.96 -0.35 -15.56
CA ILE A 51 6.18 -0.80 -16.73
C ILE A 51 6.64 -0.12 -18.02
N SER A 52 6.73 -0.88 -19.11
CA SER A 52 7.00 -0.36 -20.45
C SER A 52 5.70 -0.08 -21.23
N ALA A 53 5.79 0.73 -22.29
CA ALA A 53 4.66 0.98 -23.17
C ALA A 53 4.20 -0.26 -23.96
N ALA A 54 5.04 -1.29 -24.04
CA ALA A 54 4.68 -2.61 -24.56
C ALA A 54 3.94 -3.50 -23.53
N GLY A 55 3.70 -3.00 -22.31
CA GLY A 55 3.01 -3.74 -21.24
C GLY A 55 3.89 -4.73 -20.48
N GLN A 56 5.20 -4.69 -20.67
CA GLN A 56 6.12 -5.50 -19.87
C GLN A 56 6.21 -4.89 -18.47
N VAL A 57 6.02 -5.73 -17.44
CA VAL A 57 6.09 -5.32 -16.04
C VAL A 57 7.28 -6.01 -15.40
N ILE A 58 8.14 -5.23 -14.74
CA ILE A 58 9.21 -5.78 -13.90
C ILE A 58 8.61 -6.04 -12.51
N SER A 59 9.02 -7.14 -11.87
CA SER A 59 8.52 -7.53 -10.56
C SER A 59 8.61 -6.37 -9.56
N PRO A 60 7.50 -6.03 -8.88
CA PRO A 60 7.45 -4.82 -8.07
C PRO A 60 8.28 -4.97 -6.79
N PHE A 61 8.69 -3.83 -6.25
CA PHE A 61 9.31 -3.76 -4.94
C PHE A 61 8.31 -3.23 -3.91
N ILE A 62 7.93 -4.09 -2.97
CA ILE A 62 6.89 -3.83 -1.98
C ILE A 62 7.51 -3.46 -0.63
N ILE A 63 7.15 -2.30 -0.11
CA ILE A 63 7.68 -1.75 1.13
C ILE A 63 6.55 -1.59 2.14
N TYR A 64 6.62 -2.32 3.25
CA TYR A 64 5.68 -2.19 4.36
C TYR A 64 6.17 -1.21 5.43
N SER A 65 5.26 -0.46 6.04
CA SER A 65 5.59 0.29 7.26
C SER A 65 5.64 -0.66 8.46
N GLY A 66 6.83 -0.92 9.00
CA GLY A 66 7.02 -1.91 10.04
C GLY A 66 8.42 -1.95 10.63
N LYS A 67 8.63 -2.77 11.67
CA LYS A 67 9.95 -3.00 12.28
C LYS A 67 10.66 -4.23 11.69
N VAL A 68 9.91 -5.27 11.35
CA VAL A 68 10.40 -6.56 10.87
C VAL A 68 9.50 -7.00 9.72
N LEU A 69 10.09 -7.56 8.66
CA LEU A 69 9.35 -8.16 7.57
C LEU A 69 8.82 -9.53 8.02
N MET A 70 7.50 -9.70 7.99
CA MET A 70 6.88 -10.98 8.32
C MET A 70 6.66 -11.82 7.06
N ASN A 71 7.04 -13.10 7.08
CA ASN A 71 6.83 -14.01 5.95
C ASN A 71 5.37 -14.09 5.50
N THR A 72 4.42 -13.89 6.43
CA THR A 72 2.98 -13.90 6.13
C THR A 72 2.55 -12.72 5.25
N TRP A 73 3.28 -11.61 5.24
CA TRP A 73 2.94 -10.44 4.42
C TRP A 73 3.30 -10.64 2.95
N CYS A 74 4.30 -11.47 2.67
CA CYS A 74 4.76 -11.78 1.32
C CYS A 74 3.94 -12.87 0.62
N LYS A 75 3.07 -13.58 1.35
CA LYS A 75 2.29 -14.69 0.79
C LYS A 75 1.21 -14.17 -0.16
N GLY A 76 1.17 -14.74 -1.37
CA GLY A 76 0.17 -14.38 -2.40
C GLY A 76 0.37 -12.99 -3.02
N GLY A 77 1.54 -12.38 -2.83
CA GLY A 77 1.90 -11.16 -3.55
C GLY A 77 2.34 -11.44 -4.99
N PRO A 78 2.67 -10.38 -5.77
CA PRO A 78 3.01 -10.54 -7.19
C PRO A 78 4.29 -11.36 -7.38
N ASP A 79 4.34 -12.13 -8.46
CA ASP A 79 5.47 -13.02 -8.73
C ASP A 79 6.80 -12.28 -8.90
N GLY A 80 7.85 -12.85 -8.32
CA GLY A 80 9.21 -12.29 -8.32
C GLY A 80 9.39 -11.02 -7.50
N SER A 81 8.36 -10.57 -6.77
CA SER A 81 8.43 -9.34 -5.97
C SER A 81 9.54 -9.41 -4.92
N ARG A 82 10.16 -8.25 -4.70
CA ARG A 82 11.06 -8.04 -3.55
C ARG A 82 10.29 -7.32 -2.46
N TYR A 83 10.66 -7.58 -1.21
CA TYR A 83 9.96 -7.04 -0.05
C TYR A 83 10.92 -6.38 0.92
N ALA A 84 10.53 -5.25 1.49
CA ALA A 84 11.27 -4.57 2.54
C ALA A 84 10.33 -3.96 3.58
N VAL A 85 10.93 -3.53 4.70
CA VAL A 85 10.23 -2.75 5.71
C VAL A 85 10.95 -1.44 5.94
N THR A 86 10.18 -0.37 6.16
CA THR A 86 10.71 0.91 6.61
C THR A 86 10.18 1.26 7.99
N LYS A 87 11.09 1.71 8.86
CA LYS A 87 10.72 2.18 10.20
C LYS A 87 9.91 3.45 10.05
N LYS A 88 8.79 3.51 10.76
CA LYS A 88 8.02 4.75 10.89
C LYS A 88 8.87 5.78 11.64
N VAL A 89 9.39 6.79 10.94
CA VAL A 89 10.03 7.94 11.58
C VAL A 89 8.93 8.75 12.25
N ILE A 90 8.84 8.67 13.57
CA ILE A 90 8.00 9.57 14.35
C ILE A 90 8.77 10.89 14.42
N LYS A 91 8.39 11.87 13.58
CA LYS A 91 8.87 13.24 13.76
C LYS A 91 8.20 13.79 15.02
N TYR A 92 8.97 13.87 16.10
CA TYR A 92 8.63 14.79 17.19
C TYR A 92 8.94 16.19 16.68
N PHE A 93 7.90 17.01 16.49
CA PHE A 93 8.11 18.46 16.48
C PHE A 93 8.38 18.84 17.94
N MET A 94 9.61 19.27 18.19
CA MET A 94 10.04 19.88 19.45
C MET A 94 10.00 21.39 19.30
#